data_AF-A0A9D4XCM4-F1
#
_entry.id   AF-A0A9D4XCM4-F1
#
_cell.length_a   1.000
_cell.length_b   1.000
_cell.length_c   1.000
_cell.angle_alpha   90.00
_cell.angle_beta   90.00
_cell.angle_gamma   90.00
#
_symmetry.space_group_name_H-M   'P 1'
#
loop_
_entity.id
_entity.type
_entity.pdbx_description
1 polymer ?
#
loop_
_entity_poly.entity_id
_entity_poly.type
_entity_poly.pdbx_seq_one_letter_code
_entity_poly.pdbx_strand_id
1 'polypeptide(L)' 'MYVLEKPVPEEEPPSSAPKAERYAYKKHVDDANETACLVLATMNSKLQKQHENMAVFDMIEHLKMLYQEKAR' A
#
# COMPACT_ATOMS: atom_id res chain seq x y z
N MET A 1 -12.62 -8.88 0.45
CA MET A 1 -11.79 -7.95 1.23
C MET A 1 -10.38 -8.07 0.71
N TYR A 2 -9.79 -6.97 0.24
CA TYR A 2 -8.40 -6.97 -0.19
C TYR A 2 -7.48 -6.97 1.04
N VAL A 3 -6.46 -7.82 1.04
CA VAL A 3 -5.47 -7.89 2.12
C VAL A 3 -4.10 -7.63 1.50
N LEU A 4 -3.49 -6.51 1.89
CA LEU A 4 -2.16 -6.13 1.45
C LEU A 4 -1.10 -6.89 2.27
N GLU A 5 -0.92 -8.18 1.99
CA GLU A 5 0.06 -9.04 2.68
C GLU A 5 1.50 -8.82 2.18
N LYS A 6 1.64 -8.34 0.95
CA LYS A 6 2.92 -8.14 0.27
C LYS A 6 2.94 -6.78 -0.42
N PRO A 7 4.12 -6.18 -0.63
CA PRO A 7 4.24 -4.98 -1.44
C PRO A 7 3.84 -5.28 -2.88
N VAL A 8 3.33 -4.26 -3.56
CA VAL A 8 3.13 -4.30 -5.01
C VAL A 8 4.50 -4.45 -5.66
N PRO A 9 4.69 -5.37 -6.63
CA PRO A 9 5.95 -5.46 -7.36
C PRO A 9 6.32 -4.14 -8.03
N GLU A 10 7.58 -3.73 -7.92
CA GLU A 10 8.07 -2.47 -8.52
C GLU A 10 7.98 -2.49 -10.06
N GLU A 11 8.19 -3.65 -10.66
CA GLU A 11 8.15 -3.82 -12.11
C GLU A 11 6.77 -4.30 -12.58
N GLU A 12 6.25 -3.65 -13.63
CA GLU A 12 5.06 -4.12 -14.32
C GLU A 12 5.38 -5.41 -15.11
N PRO A 13 4.43 -6.36 -15.19
CA PRO A 13 4.58 -7.53 -16.03
C PRO A 13 4.75 -7.12 -17.50
N PRO A 14 5.60 -7.81 -18.28
CA PRO A 14 5.90 -7.43 -19.66
C PRO A 14 4.63 -7.48 -20.53
N SER A 15 4.62 -6.73 -21.63
CA SER A 15 3.46 -6.70 -22.55
C SER A 15 3.14 -8.08 -23.16
N SER A 16 4.15 -8.94 -23.26
CA SER A 16 4.05 -10.34 -23.68
C SER A 16 3.48 -11.28 -22.62
N ALA A 17 3.36 -10.84 -21.36
CA ALA A 17 2.82 -11.65 -20.28
C ALA A 17 1.34 -12.01 -20.53
N PRO A 18 0.89 -13.15 -19.99
CA PRO A 18 -0.51 -13.55 -20.00
C PRO A 18 -1.43 -12.40 -19.60
N LYS A 19 -2.56 -12.26 -20.30
CA LYS A 19 -3.55 -11.23 -19.99
C LYS A 19 -3.93 -11.26 -18.51
N ALA A 20 -4.24 -12.45 -17.97
CA ALA A 20 -4.60 -12.61 -16.57
C ALA A 20 -3.57 -12.03 -15.59
N GLU A 21 -2.28 -12.19 -15.87
CA GLU A 21 -1.18 -11.66 -15.02
C GLU A 21 -1.17 -10.13 -15.03
N ARG A 22 -1.27 -9.51 -16.21
CA ARG A 22 -1.33 -8.05 -16.35
C ARG A 22 -2.56 -7.45 -15.66
N TYR A 23 -3.72 -8.12 -15.75
CA TYR A 23 -4.92 -7.69 -15.04
C TYR A 23 -4.80 -7.86 -13.53
N ALA A 24 -4.18 -8.94 -13.05
CA ALA A 24 -3.93 -9.15 -11.63
C ALA A 24 -3.01 -8.07 -11.06
N TYR A 25 -1.93 -7.74 -11.77
CA TYR A 25 -1.03 -6.64 -11.39
C TYR A 25 -1.76 -5.31 -11.29
N LYS A 26 -2.50 -4.93 -12.35
CA LYS A 26 -3.26 -3.67 -12.36
C LYS A 26 -4.26 -3.61 -11.20
N LYS A 27 -5.02 -4.69 -10.98
CA LYS A 27 -5.96 -4.77 -9.86
C LYS A 27 -5.25 -4.58 -8.52
N HIS A 28 -4.07 -5.18 -8.35
CA HIS A 28 -3.27 -5.05 -7.14
C HIS A 28 -2.80 -3.60 -6.91
N VAL A 29 -2.36 -2.90 -7.96
CA VAL A 29 -2.02 -1.47 -7.92
C VAL A 29 -3.23 -0.61 -7.54
N ASP A 30 -4.36 -0.83 -8.21
CA ASP A 30 -5.59 -0.07 -7.96
C ASP A 30 -6.08 -0.26 -6.51
N ASP A 31 -6.14 -1.52 -6.03
CA ASP A 31 -6.53 -1.84 -4.66
C ASP A 31 -5.54 -1.25 -3.63
N ALA A 32 -4.23 -1.24 -3.93
CA ALA A 32 -3.21 -0.64 -3.07
C ALA A 32 -3.38 0.89 -2.97
N ASN A 33 -3.68 1.56 -4.09
CA ASN A 33 -3.93 3.00 -4.11
C ASN A 33 -5.18 3.38 -3.31
N GLU A 34 -6.28 2.62 -3.47
CA GLU A 34 -7.49 2.83 -2.67
C GLU A 34 -7.20 2.67 -1.16
N THR A 35 -6.46 1.63 -0.81
CA THR A 35 -6.03 1.37 0.57
C THR A 35 -5.15 2.53 1.10
N ALA A 36 -4.23 3.05 0.29
CA ALA A 36 -3.39 4.19 0.65
C ALA A 36 -4.23 5.42 1.03
N CYS A 37 -5.23 5.74 0.19
CA CYS A 37 -6.15 6.83 0.44
C CYS A 37 -6.93 6.65 1.75
N LEU A 38 -7.45 5.45 2.00
CA LEU A 38 -8.17 5.14 3.23
C LEU A 38 -7.28 5.28 4.47
N VAL A 39 -6.07 4.71 4.42
CA VAL A 39 -5.08 4.80 5.49
C VAL A 39 -4.73 6.26 5.78
N LEU A 40 -4.37 7.05 4.76
CA LEU A 40 -4.05 8.47 4.92
C LEU A 40 -5.22 9.30 5.46
N ALA A 41 -6.46 9.02 5.01
CA ALA A 41 -7.65 9.74 5.46
C ALA A 41 -7.96 9.53 6.95
N THR A 42 -7.55 8.38 7.51
CA THR A 42 -7.71 8.11 8.95
C THR A 42 -6.65 8.77 9.83
N MET A 43 -5.62 9.35 9.24
CA MET A 43 -4.54 10.02 9.98
C MET A 43 -4.88 11.46 10.31
N ASN A 44 -4.24 11.99 11.35
CA ASN A 44 -4.17 13.45 11.53
C ASN A 44 -3.20 14.06 10.50
N SER A 45 -3.31 15.37 10.27
CA SER A 45 -2.56 16.06 9.22
C SER A 45 -1.04 15.99 9.37
N LYS A 46 -0.51 15.90 10.60
CA LYS A 46 0.94 15.75 10.81
C LYS A 46 1.41 14.38 10.33
N LEU A 47 0.70 13.33 10.75
CA LEU A 47 1.04 11.96 10.40
C LEU A 47 0.81 11.72 8.90
N GLN A 48 -0.28 12.26 8.33
CA GLN A 48 -0.57 12.17 6.90
C GLN A 48 0.60 12.71 6.04
N LYS A 49 1.13 13.90 6.36
CA LYS A 49 2.27 14.50 5.63
C LYS A 49 3.54 13.65 5.68
N GLN A 50 3.75 12.89 6.76
CA GLN A 50 4.91 12.00 6.85
C GLN A 50 4.78 10.79 5.92
N HIS A 51 3.57 10.46 5.48
CA HIS A 51 3.26 9.21 4.78
C HIS A 51 2.74 9.42 3.35
N GLU A 52 2.51 10.67 2.91
CA GLU A 52 1.86 10.98 1.62
C GLU A 52 2.62 10.44 0.38
N ASN A 53 3.93 10.22 0.50
CA ASN A 53 4.78 9.71 -0.58
C ASN A 53 5.27 8.26 -0.33
N MET A 54 4.72 7.56 0.67
CA MET A 54 5.08 6.17 0.96
C MET A 54 4.17 5.20 0.22
N ALA A 55 4.71 4.07 -0.20
CA ALA A 55 3.89 2.95 -0.61
C ALA A 55 3.03 2.48 0.58
N VAL A 56 1.77 2.13 0.32
CA VAL A 56 0.82 1.74 1.39
C VAL A 56 1.30 0.58 2.25
N PHE A 57 2.11 -0.33 1.68
CA PHE A 57 2.70 -1.43 2.42
C PHE A 57 3.65 -0.92 3.51
N ASP A 58 4.61 -0.07 3.11
CA ASP A 58 5.56 0.55 4.03
C ASP A 58 4.85 1.46 5.04
N MET A 59 3.79 2.13 4.59
CA MET A 59 2.94 2.95 5.45
C MET A 59 2.35 2.12 6.59
N ILE A 60 1.76 0.97 6.28
CA ILE A 60 1.16 0.06 7.26
C ILE A 60 2.22 -0.51 8.20
N GLU A 61 3.37 -0.95 7.68
CA GLU A 61 4.46 -1.49 8.52
C GLU A 61 5.03 -0.42 9.45
N HIS A 62 5.26 0.79 8.96
CA HIS A 62 5.76 1.90 9.78
C HIS A 62 4.77 2.29 10.88
N LEU A 63 3.46 2.33 10.58
CA LEU A 63 2.44 2.57 11.59
C LEU A 63 2.39 1.45 12.65
N LYS A 64 2.46 0.18 12.23
CA LYS A 64 2.53 -0.94 13.18
C LYS A 64 3.69 -0.79 14.13
N MET A 65 4.89 -0.51 13.62
CA MET A 65 6.07 -0.27 14.47
C MET A 65 5.85 0.90 15.42
N LEU A 66 5.42 2.06 14.91
CA LEU A 66 5.19 3.28 15.70
C LEU A 66 4.20 3.06 16.85
N TYR A 67 3.13 2.31 16.62
CA TYR A 67 2.10 2.06 17.64
C TYR A 67 2.43 0.88 18.55
N GLN A 68 3.18 -0.12 18.08
CA GLN A 68 3.72 -1.18 18.93
C GLN A 68 4.74 -0.63 19.93
N GLU A 69 5.65 0.26 19.49
CA GLU A 69 6.62 0.92 20.38
C GLU A 69 5.94 1.78 21.45
N LYS A 70 4.85 2.48 21.09
CA LYS A 70 4.07 3.30 22.04
C LYS A 70 3.25 2.49 23.03
N ALA A 71 2.98 1.22 22.75
CA ALA A 71 2.22 0.35 23.63
C ALA A 71 3.09 -0.38 24.68
N ARG A 72 4.42 -0.19 24.63
CA ARG A 72 5.40 -0.79 25.53
C ARG A 72 5.76 0.15 26.68
#